data_AF-A0A8C9XX23-F1
#
_entry.id   AF-A0A8C9XX23-F1
#
_cell.length_a   1.000
_cell.length_b   1.000
_cell.length_c   1.000
_cell.angle_alpha   90.00
_cell.angle_beta   90.00
_cell.angle_gamma   90.00
#
_symmetry.space_group_name_H-M   'P 1'
#
loop_
_entity.id
_entity.type
_entity.pdbx_description
1 polymer ?
#
loop_
_entity_poly.entity_id
_entity_poly.type
_entity_poly.pdbx_seq_one_letter_code
_entity_poly.pdbx_strand_id
1 'polypeptide(L)'
;MLQHDNAQPHVARICTQFLEAENIPVLAWPAYSPDRSPIEHVWDALDRRIRQSVSNFQVLPISSNFAQPLKKSGPTFHRPQSTT
;
A
#
# COMPACT_ATOMS: atom_id res chain seq x y z
N MET A 1 -2.02 -11.09 -21.40
CA MET A 1 -0.83 -11.12 -20.53
C MET A 1 -1.16 -10.36 -19.27
N LEU A 2 -0.96 -10.97 -18.11
CA LEU A 2 -1.23 -10.40 -16.80
C LEU A 2 0.03 -9.70 -16.28
N GLN A 3 -0.13 -8.47 -15.77
CA GLN A 3 0.92 -7.75 -15.06
C GLN A 3 0.51 -7.67 -13.59
N HIS A 4 1.35 -8.21 -12.70
CA HIS A 4 1.23 -8.09 -11.26
C HIS A 4 2.63 -7.94 -10.65
N ASP A 5 2.72 -7.50 -9.40
CA ASP A 5 3.99 -7.46 -8.70
C ASP A 5 4.42 -8.88 -8.25
N ASN A 6 5.70 -9.04 -7.95
CA ASN A 6 6.23 -10.30 -7.43
C ASN A 6 6.04 -10.42 -5.90
N ALA A 7 4.98 -9.81 -5.34
CA ALA A 7 4.68 -9.97 -3.92
C ALA A 7 4.48 -11.46 -3.59
N GLN A 8 4.92 -11.88 -2.40
CA GLN A 8 4.90 -13.30 -1.99
C GLN A 8 3.55 -14.00 -2.21
N PRO A 9 2.38 -13.38 -1.95
CA PRO A 9 1.10 -14.02 -2.24
C PRO A 9 0.88 -14.31 -3.72
N HIS A 10 1.31 -13.43 -4.63
CA HIS A 10 1.08 -13.58 -6.06
C HIS A 10 2.00 -14.61 -6.71
N VAL A 11 3.17 -14.86 -6.12
CA VAL A 11 4.11 -15.91 -6.56
C VAL A 11 3.95 -17.22 -5.78
N ALA A 12 2.94 -17.31 -4.91
CA ALA A 12 2.64 -18.55 -4.21
C ALA A 12 2.34 -19.67 -5.21
N ARG A 13 2.67 -20.91 -4.83
CA ARG A 13 2.49 -22.09 -5.70
C ARG A 13 1.06 -22.25 -6.21
N ILE A 14 0.08 -21.99 -5.35
CA ILE A 14 -1.33 -22.10 -5.73
C ILE A 14 -1.71 -21.07 -6.80
N CYS A 15 -1.20 -19.85 -6.71
CA CYS A 15 -1.47 -18.77 -7.67
C CYS A 15 -0.78 -19.06 -9.01
N THR A 16 0.48 -19.46 -9.00
CA THR A 16 1.23 -19.80 -10.22
C THR A 16 0.63 -21.00 -10.96
N GLN A 17 0.26 -22.07 -10.24
CA GLN A 17 -0.41 -23.23 -10.83
C GLN A 17 -1.76 -22.87 -11.47
N PHE A 18 -2.53 -21.97 -10.85
CA PHE A 18 -3.78 -21.48 -11.43
C PHE A 18 -3.54 -20.72 -12.74
N LEU A 19 -2.57 -19.79 -12.74
CA LEU A 19 -2.25 -19.01 -13.94
C LEU A 19 -1.76 -19.89 -15.10
N GLU A 20 -0.98 -20.94 -14.80
CA GLU A 20 -0.56 -21.94 -15.78
C GLU A 20 -1.74 -22.75 -16.31
N ALA A 21 -2.64 -23.24 -15.44
CA ALA A 21 -3.81 -24.03 -15.83
C ALA A 21 -4.81 -23.24 -16.68
N GLU A 22 -4.95 -21.94 -16.43
CA GLU A 22 -5.79 -21.03 -17.20
C GLU A 22 -5.09 -20.44 -18.44
N ASN A 23 -3.86 -20.88 -18.73
CA ASN A 23 -3.05 -20.38 -19.85
C ASN A 23 -2.91 -18.84 -19.85
N ILE A 24 -2.79 -18.23 -18.66
CA ILE A 24 -2.64 -16.78 -18.49
C ILE A 24 -1.14 -16.44 -18.51
N PRO A 25 -0.58 -15.86 -19.59
CA PRO A 25 0.82 -15.48 -19.60
C PRO A 25 1.06 -14.33 -18.63
N VAL A 26 2.04 -14.47 -17.75
CA VAL A 26 2.48 -13.42 -16.80
C VAL A 26 3.65 -12.65 -17.41
N LEU A 27 3.58 -11.32 -17.34
CA LEU A 27 4.68 -10.46 -17.75
C LEU A 27 5.79 -10.51 -16.71
N ALA A 28 6.99 -10.95 -17.11
CA ALA A 28 8.18 -10.89 -16.26
C ALA A 28 8.49 -9.41 -15.95
N TRP A 29 8.45 -9.05 -14.66
CA TRP A 29 8.67 -7.69 -14.20
C TRP A 29 9.74 -7.62 -13.10
N PRO A 30 10.64 -6.62 -13.13
CA PRO A 30 11.59 -6.41 -12.05
C PRO A 30 10.87 -6.08 -10.73
N ALA A 31 11.40 -6.62 -9.62
CA ALA A 31 10.93 -6.26 -8.29
C ALA A 31 11.14 -4.76 -8.02
N TYR A 32 10.28 -4.16 -7.19
CA TYR A 32 10.39 -2.76 -6.75
C TYR A 32 10.33 -1.71 -7.87
N SER A 33 9.56 -1.94 -8.93
CA SER A 33 9.29 -0.94 -9.98
C SER A 33 7.83 -0.47 -9.98
N PRO A 34 7.37 0.24 -8.92
CA PRO A 34 5.99 0.73 -8.82
C PRO A 34 5.69 1.80 -9.88
N ASP A 35 6.69 2.62 -10.24
CA ASP A 35 6.64 3.68 -11.27
C ASP A 35 6.14 3.20 -12.64
N ARG A 36 6.16 1.89 -12.82
CA ARG A 36 6.07 1.22 -14.09
C ARG A 36 4.78 0.37 -14.17
N SER A 37 3.98 0.35 -13.09
CA SER A 37 2.69 -0.34 -13.03
C SER A 37 1.54 0.56 -13.49
N PRO A 38 0.76 0.18 -14.52
CA PRO A 38 -0.39 0.96 -14.98
C PRO A 38 -1.43 1.26 -13.90
N ILE A 39 -1.48 0.44 -12.83
CA ILE A 39 -2.43 0.63 -11.73
C ILE A 39 -2.11 1.87 -10.89
N GLU A 40 -0.83 2.26 -10.77
CA GLU A 40 -0.44 3.47 -10.04
C GLU A 40 -1.00 4.72 -10.75
N HIS A 41 -0.96 4.76 -12.07
CA HIS A 41 -1.58 5.86 -12.84
C HIS A 41 -3.09 5.95 -12.64
N VAL A 42 -3.77 4.80 -12.48
CA VAL A 42 -5.21 4.75 -12.20
C VAL A 42 -5.49 5.26 -10.79
N TRP A 43 -4.68 4.86 -9.79
CA TRP A 43 -4.78 5.37 -8.43
C TRP A 43 -4.55 6.89 -8.37
N ASP A 44 -3.56 7.42 -9.09
CA ASP A 44 -3.31 8.87 -9.19
C ASP A 44 -4.47 9.63 -9.83
N ALA A 45 -5.09 9.07 -10.87
CA ALA A 45 -6.26 9.67 -11.50
C ALA A 45 -7.47 9.66 -10.55
N LEU A 46 -7.67 8.55 -9.84
CA LEU A 46 -8.74 8.41 -8.85
C LEU A 46 -8.56 9.37 -7.68
N ASP A 47 -7.36 9.45 -7.10
CA ASP A 47 -7.04 10.37 -5.99
C ASP A 47 -7.27 11.82 -6.39
N ARG A 48 -6.82 12.23 -7.59
CA ARG A 48 -7.12 13.58 -8.14
C ARG A 48 -8.61 13.83 -8.26
N ARG A 49 -9.39 12.85 -8.73
CA ARG A 49 -10.84 13.00 -8.88
C ARG A 49 -11.55 13.11 -7.53
N ILE A 50 -11.13 12.31 -6.54
CA ILE A 50 -11.64 12.37 -5.17
C ILE A 50 -11.31 13.74 -4.56
N ARG A 51 -10.07 14.21 -4.67
CA ARG A 51 -9.68 15.54 -4.16
C ARG A 51 -10.50 16.67 -4.76
N GLN A 52 -10.76 16.63 -6.07
CA GLN A 52 -11.64 17.60 -6.76
C GLN A 52 -13.10 17.52 -6.28
N SER A 53 -13.59 16.31 -5.99
CA SER A 53 -14.95 16.11 -5.47
C SER A 53 -15.08 16.56 -4.01
N VAL A 54 -14.05 16.32 -3.19
CA VAL A 54 -14.00 16.72 -1.78
C VAL A 54 -13.76 18.22 -1.65
N SER A 55 -13.02 18.86 -2.57
CA SER A 55 -12.89 20.33 -2.60
C SER A 55 -14.21 21.05 -2.93
N ASN A 56 -15.19 20.35 -3.50
CA ASN A 56 -16.54 20.88 -3.76
C ASN A 56 -17.53 20.59 -2.61
N PHE A 57 -17.16 19.74 -1.65
CA PHE A 57 -17.89 19.61 -0.40
C PHE A 57 -17.25 20.59 0.57
N GLN A 58 -17.90 21.73 0.77
CA GLN A 58 -17.45 22.77 1.71
C GLN A 58 -17.01 22.09 3.00
N VAL A 59 -15.70 22.15 3.27
CA VAL A 59 -15.13 21.69 4.53
C VAL A 59 -15.73 22.60 5.59
N LEU A 60 -16.85 22.18 6.18
CA LEU A 60 -17.30 22.78 7.43
C LEU A 60 -16.13 22.61 8.40
N PRO A 61 -15.65 23.68 9.04
CA PRO A 61 -14.48 23.59 9.88
C PRO A 61 -14.79 22.61 10.99
N ILE A 62 -14.21 21.40 10.91
CA ILE A 62 -14.20 20.48 12.04
C ILE A 62 -13.37 21.19 13.08
N SER A 63 -14.07 21.77 14.07
CA SER A 63 -13.51 22.55 15.16
C SER A 63 -12.26 21.86 15.72
N SER A 64 -11.12 22.49 15.46
CA SER A 64 -9.85 22.60 16.21
C SER A 64 -9.61 21.79 17.51
N ASN A 65 -10.05 20.54 17.65
CA ASN A 65 -9.94 19.80 18.92
C ASN A 65 -9.12 18.50 18.88
N PHE A 66 -8.46 18.15 17.76
CA PHE A 66 -7.61 16.94 17.70
C PHE A 66 -6.12 17.17 17.95
N ALA A 67 -5.69 18.38 18.30
CA ALA A 67 -4.32 18.66 18.71
C ALA A 67 -4.17 18.62 20.25
N GLN A 68 -4.33 17.45 20.86
CA GLN A 68 -3.74 17.19 22.18
C GLN A 68 -2.62 16.17 22.03
N PRO A 69 -1.39 16.46 22.52
CA PRO A 69 -0.32 15.48 22.53
C PRO A 69 -0.73 14.27 23.38
N LEU A 70 -0.74 13.08 22.77
CA LEU A 70 -0.87 11.84 23.51
C LEU A 70 0.37 11.69 24.38
N LYS A 71 0.23 11.92 25.70
CA LYS A 71 1.30 11.67 26.67
C LYS A 71 1.74 10.21 26.56
N LYS A 72 2.98 10.00 26.12
CA LYS A 72 3.62 8.67 26.05
C LYS A 72 3.97 8.22 27.46
N SER A 73 3.01 7.63 28.17
CA SER A 73 3.29 6.80 29.36
C SER A 73 3.20 5.33 28.95
N GLY A 74 4.28 4.82 28.36
CA GLY A 74 4.48 3.39 28.15
C GLY A 74 5.72 2.95 28.95
N PRO A 75 5.74 1.73 29.51
CA PRO A 75 6.87 1.25 30.29
C PRO A 75 8.13 1.12 29.41
N THR A 76 9.24 1.67 29.90
CA THR A 76 10.56 1.58 29.27
C THR A 76 11.02 0.12 29.27
N PHE A 77 11.09 -0.50 28.09
CA PHE A 77 11.71 -1.82 27.95
C PHE A 77 13.21 -1.65 27.76
N HIS A 78 14.00 -2.01 28.77
CA HIS A 78 15.45 -1.98 28.69
C HIS A 78 15.98 -3.19 27.92
N ARG A 79 16.79 -2.92 26.89
CA ARG A 79 17.54 -3.91 26.12
C ARG A 79 18.47 -4.70 27.06
N PRO A 80 18.39 -6.04 27.11
CA PRO A 80 19.39 -6.83 27.83
C PRO A 80 20.73 -6.70 27.11
N GLN A 81 21.78 -6.34 27.84
CA GLN A 81 23.15 -6.39 27.33
C GLN A 81 23.60 -7.84 27.31
N SER A 82 24.10 -8.29 26.15
CA SER A 82 24.78 -9.58 26.00
C SER A 82 26.12 -9.51 26.71
N THR A 83 26.31 -10.31 27.76
CA THR A 83 27.64 -10.58 28.31
C THR A 83 28.25 -11.77 27.59
N THR A 84 29.52 -11.60 27.21
CA THR A 84 30.43 -12.62 26.66
C THR A 84 30.53 -13.86 27.55
#